data_AF-A0A1V6A744-F1
#
_entry.id   AF-A0A1V6A744-F1
#
_cell.length_a   1.000
_cell.length_b   1.000
_cell.length_c   1.000
_cell.angle_alpha   90.00
_cell.angle_beta   90.00
_cell.angle_gamma   90.00
#
_symmetry.space_group_name_H-M   'P 1'
#
loop_
_entity.id
_entity.type
_entity.pdbx_description
1 polymer ?
#
loop_
_entity_poly.entity_id
_entity_poly.type
_entity_poly.pdbx_seq_one_letter_code
_entity_poly.pdbx_strand_id
1 'polypeptide(L)'
;MYREDLSKYITKCRIVKVPDTVNEQDELIRAIRFALWHKRGAELQTLISFCCLSETDIIARKSFFLELSYFLSRLAILIPGLAKIDNIKYIAEDMVDGKEPQLLVAGKRLLQISEACADKEKIIYGKALMPRIESFSAEQLESFKKTPVEFLKKVLEENWEFDSDASYLLAAAIEILLLDPEDKCIAEPVLVRSVKTVTTKDEFFKYFYNYVFERLVKSNENKWALIFKQIFSAEPKAGSGPTIAGEGAAAPPQVTVVSAASPPSPPSPPSQPSQPPPASQTSAPVSGASLSRVAPPFLGHPAQKNLVVSEPLTPAIELEISSINALLGVKNYSGALTKAEALFNDNKNVAAVNLLLGSICAAQGKYLRAFAYLSRAYNRAPQDAKILSELAKTYWKCYCPFQTDLFMAKLKETEEYKAAPGEYYVGSELLLKSDDSETEVLLNSHSAGRCPVHLKNMRPGKTIIIWRLLNGKQKTLSFVLEDSVIGDFRYHPDTDTVSEEISRDGVLMVFTERGACEITEVIGDYLVNSPAELPDYEPEACQ
;
A
#
# COMPACT_ATOMS: atom_id res chain seq x y z
N MET A 1 -10.94 6.60 -26.37
CA MET A 1 -9.99 7.62 -26.88
C MET A 1 -8.79 7.82 -25.95
N TYR A 2 -8.98 7.85 -24.63
CA TYR A 2 -7.89 8.06 -23.66
C TYR A 2 -6.74 7.02 -23.73
N ARG A 3 -7.03 5.77 -24.14
CA ARG A 3 -6.01 4.70 -24.28
C ARG A 3 -5.04 4.92 -25.44
N GLU A 4 -5.54 5.49 -26.54
CA GLU A 4 -4.73 5.74 -27.74
C GLU A 4 -3.93 7.03 -27.59
N ASP A 5 -4.56 8.07 -27.06
CA ASP A 5 -3.95 9.39 -26.85
C ASP A 5 -4.59 10.11 -25.66
N LEU A 6 -3.97 9.94 -24.50
CA LEU A 6 -4.39 10.58 -23.25
C LEU A 6 -4.29 12.11 -23.34
N SER A 7 -3.30 12.64 -24.06
CA SER A 7 -3.10 14.09 -24.21
C SER A 7 -4.23 14.72 -25.03
N LYS A 8 -4.64 14.07 -26.11
CA LYS A 8 -5.83 14.46 -26.89
C LYS A 8 -7.11 14.36 -26.07
N TYR A 9 -7.24 13.32 -25.24
CA TYR A 9 -8.37 13.19 -24.33
C TYR A 9 -8.44 14.32 -23.30
N ILE A 10 -7.30 14.66 -22.67
CA ILE A 10 -7.18 15.82 -21.77
C ILE A 10 -7.55 17.12 -22.48
N THR A 11 -7.15 17.29 -23.74
CA THR A 11 -7.51 18.49 -24.52
C THR A 11 -9.01 18.61 -24.73
N LYS A 12 -9.71 17.48 -24.98
CA LYS A 12 -11.18 17.44 -25.02
C LYS A 12 -11.77 17.81 -23.66
N CYS A 13 -11.31 17.18 -22.58
CA CYS A 13 -11.80 17.44 -21.22
C CYS A 13 -11.50 18.86 -20.74
N ARG A 14 -10.44 19.53 -21.21
CA ARG A 14 -10.19 20.94 -20.86
C ARG A 14 -11.31 21.87 -21.32
N ILE A 15 -11.95 21.55 -22.44
CA ILE A 15 -13.03 22.35 -23.03
C ILE A 15 -14.36 22.02 -22.36
N VAL A 16 -14.66 20.72 -22.21
CA VAL A 16 -15.96 20.23 -21.77
C VAL A 16 -16.05 20.08 -20.25
N LYS A 17 -14.90 20.01 -19.56
CA LYS A 17 -14.76 19.59 -18.16
C LYS A 17 -15.36 18.19 -17.95
N VAL A 18 -16.45 18.10 -17.19
CA VAL A 18 -17.24 16.88 -17.01
C VAL A 18 -18.32 16.82 -18.10
N PRO A 19 -18.29 15.83 -19.00
CA PRO A 19 -19.29 15.67 -20.06
C PRO A 19 -20.72 15.50 -19.53
N ASP A 20 -21.71 15.81 -20.37
CA ASP A 20 -23.13 15.70 -20.00
C ASP A 20 -23.70 14.29 -20.18
N THR A 21 -23.04 13.45 -20.99
CA THR A 21 -23.51 12.09 -21.26
C THR A 21 -22.88 11.06 -20.32
N VAL A 22 -23.67 10.07 -19.89
CA VAL A 22 -23.22 9.00 -18.98
C VAL A 22 -22.03 8.23 -19.57
N ASN A 23 -22.06 7.91 -20.87
CA ASN A 23 -20.97 7.17 -21.52
C ASN A 23 -19.64 7.93 -21.48
N GLU A 24 -19.66 9.26 -21.66
CA GLU A 24 -18.45 10.08 -21.62
C GLU A 24 -17.98 10.35 -20.18
N GLN A 25 -18.91 10.42 -19.22
CA GLN A 25 -18.62 10.46 -17.79
C GLN A 25 -17.91 9.16 -17.34
N ASP A 26 -18.38 8.00 -17.79
CA ASP A 26 -17.72 6.71 -17.56
C ASP A 26 -16.35 6.62 -18.23
N GLU A 27 -16.18 7.25 -19.41
CA GLU A 27 -14.86 7.37 -20.06
C GLU A 27 -13.90 8.22 -19.22
N LEU A 28 -14.38 9.29 -18.55
CA LEU A 28 -13.57 10.12 -17.65
C LEU A 28 -13.09 9.34 -16.42
N ILE A 29 -13.96 8.58 -15.75
CA ILE A 29 -13.56 7.71 -14.62
C ILE A 29 -12.51 6.70 -15.07
N ARG A 30 -12.70 6.05 -16.23
CA ARG A 30 -11.72 5.11 -16.79
C ARG A 30 -10.40 5.77 -17.17
N ALA A 31 -10.42 7.00 -17.69
CA ALA A 31 -9.22 7.77 -17.98
C ALA A 31 -8.43 8.12 -16.70
N ILE A 32 -9.11 8.49 -15.61
CA ILE A 32 -8.49 8.73 -14.30
C ILE A 32 -7.85 7.43 -13.78
N ARG A 33 -8.58 6.30 -13.81
CA ARG A 33 -8.03 4.98 -13.42
C ARG A 33 -6.82 4.59 -14.27
N PHE A 34 -6.90 4.78 -15.58
CA PHE A 34 -5.80 4.51 -16.51
C PHE A 34 -4.57 5.36 -16.18
N ALA A 35 -4.75 6.68 -16.01
CA ALA A 35 -3.65 7.59 -15.69
C ALA A 35 -2.96 7.22 -14.37
N LEU A 36 -3.72 6.76 -13.38
CA LEU A 36 -3.19 6.30 -12.10
C LEU A 36 -2.23 5.10 -12.27
N TRP A 37 -2.71 4.03 -12.91
CA TRP A 37 -1.98 2.76 -12.99
C TRP A 37 -0.89 2.74 -14.08
N HIS A 38 -1.01 3.59 -15.11
CA HIS A 38 -0.01 3.74 -16.18
C HIS A 38 1.02 4.83 -15.90
N LYS A 39 1.19 5.20 -14.63
CA LYS A 39 2.25 6.12 -14.20
C LYS A 39 2.17 7.51 -14.87
N ARG A 40 0.96 8.08 -14.98
CA ARG A 40 0.67 9.40 -15.58
C ARG A 40 0.11 10.37 -14.53
N GLY A 41 0.92 10.68 -13.50
CA GLY A 41 0.47 11.44 -12.33
C GLY A 41 0.08 12.89 -12.63
N ALA A 42 0.83 13.58 -13.50
CA ALA A 42 0.48 14.94 -13.94
C ALA A 42 -0.86 14.97 -14.69
N GLU A 43 -1.07 14.01 -15.58
CA GLU A 43 -2.33 13.82 -16.29
C GLU A 43 -3.47 13.45 -15.34
N LEU A 44 -3.22 12.58 -14.35
CA LEU A 44 -4.20 12.24 -13.31
C LEU A 44 -4.68 13.49 -12.56
N GLN A 45 -3.74 14.31 -12.07
CA GLN A 45 -4.07 15.55 -11.37
C GLN A 45 -4.86 16.52 -12.27
N THR A 46 -4.50 16.58 -13.55
CA THR A 46 -5.20 17.39 -14.55
C THR A 46 -6.62 16.89 -14.80
N LEU A 47 -6.83 15.57 -14.90
CA LEU A 47 -8.16 14.99 -15.08
C LEU A 47 -9.04 15.21 -13.83
N ILE A 48 -8.48 15.07 -12.63
CA ILE A 48 -9.19 15.35 -11.37
C ILE A 48 -9.56 16.84 -11.29
N SER A 49 -8.68 17.76 -11.72
CA SER A 49 -8.98 19.20 -11.67
C SER A 49 -10.14 19.61 -12.58
N PHE A 50 -10.40 18.87 -13.66
CA PHE A 50 -11.58 19.10 -14.50
C PHE A 50 -12.91 18.75 -13.79
N CYS A 51 -12.86 17.94 -12.73
CA CYS A 51 -14.02 17.65 -11.91
C CYS A 51 -14.34 18.76 -10.89
N CYS A 52 -13.46 19.75 -10.69
CA CYS A 52 -13.74 20.91 -9.86
C CYS A 52 -14.75 21.83 -10.58
N LEU A 53 -16.02 21.72 -10.20
CA LEU A 53 -17.16 22.42 -10.79
C LEU A 53 -17.92 23.21 -9.72
N SER A 54 -18.76 24.15 -10.16
CA SER A 54 -19.65 24.85 -9.23
C SER A 54 -20.65 23.89 -8.58
N GLU A 55 -21.15 24.23 -7.38
CA GLU A 55 -22.21 23.48 -6.69
C GLU A 55 -23.40 23.18 -7.62
N THR A 56 -23.79 24.16 -8.45
CA THR A 56 -24.91 24.03 -9.41
C THR A 56 -24.61 22.97 -10.47
N ASP A 57 -23.39 22.97 -11.01
CA ASP A 57 -22.95 22.00 -12.02
C ASP A 57 -22.77 20.59 -11.45
N ILE A 58 -22.32 20.49 -10.20
CA ILE A 58 -22.21 19.22 -9.47
C ILE A 58 -23.61 18.61 -9.28
N ILE A 59 -24.58 19.41 -8.85
CA ILE A 59 -25.98 18.96 -8.68
C ILE A 59 -26.57 18.54 -10.03
N ALA A 60 -26.31 19.29 -11.11
CA ALA A 60 -26.76 18.93 -12.45
C ALA A 60 -26.18 17.58 -12.94
N ARG A 61 -25.00 17.19 -12.44
CA ARG A 61 -24.29 15.94 -12.79
C ARG A 61 -24.24 14.98 -11.60
N LYS A 62 -25.26 15.00 -10.76
CA LYS A 62 -25.33 14.27 -9.48
C LYS A 62 -24.86 12.82 -9.55
N SER A 63 -25.34 12.05 -10.51
CA SER A 63 -24.99 10.61 -10.64
C SER A 63 -23.49 10.39 -10.82
N PHE A 64 -22.84 11.25 -11.62
CA PHE A 64 -21.40 11.19 -11.83
C PHE A 64 -20.64 11.53 -10.55
N PHE A 65 -21.02 12.59 -9.82
CA PHE A 65 -20.31 12.99 -8.60
C PHE A 65 -20.48 12.00 -7.45
N LEU A 66 -21.63 11.31 -7.38
CA LEU A 66 -21.79 10.17 -6.47
C LEU A 66 -20.77 9.07 -6.79
N GLU A 67 -20.69 8.61 -8.05
CA GLU A 67 -19.72 7.59 -8.45
C GLU A 67 -18.26 8.05 -8.25
N LEU A 68 -17.95 9.29 -8.64
CA LEU A 68 -16.62 9.89 -8.50
C LEU A 68 -16.18 9.92 -7.04
N SER A 69 -17.06 10.27 -6.11
CA SER A 69 -16.72 10.34 -4.69
C SER A 69 -16.33 8.99 -4.10
N TYR A 70 -17.06 7.92 -4.43
CA TYR A 70 -16.70 6.56 -4.04
C TYR A 70 -15.41 6.11 -4.71
N PHE A 71 -15.24 6.41 -5.99
CA PHE A 71 -14.01 6.10 -6.70
C PHE A 71 -12.78 6.79 -6.10
N LEU A 72 -12.83 8.10 -5.87
CA LEU A 72 -11.74 8.84 -5.23
C LEU A 72 -11.47 8.36 -3.80
N SER A 73 -12.50 7.97 -3.06
CA SER A 73 -12.36 7.36 -1.73
C SER A 73 -11.58 6.04 -1.81
N ARG A 74 -11.93 5.14 -2.73
CA ARG A 74 -11.18 3.88 -2.96
C ARG A 74 -9.72 4.16 -3.29
N LEU A 75 -9.47 5.11 -4.17
CA LEU A 75 -8.11 5.47 -4.56
C LEU A 75 -7.30 6.03 -3.38
N ALA A 76 -7.89 6.90 -2.56
CA ALA A 76 -7.25 7.42 -1.36
C ALA A 76 -6.93 6.33 -0.34
N ILE A 77 -7.81 5.34 -0.17
CA ILE A 77 -7.58 4.19 0.71
C ILE A 77 -6.41 3.34 0.21
N LEU A 78 -6.39 3.04 -1.09
CA LEU A 78 -5.36 2.20 -1.71
C LEU A 78 -4.01 2.91 -1.78
N ILE A 79 -4.04 4.22 -2.00
CA ILE A 79 -2.86 5.08 -2.17
C ILE A 79 -3.07 6.35 -1.35
N PRO A 80 -2.74 6.31 -0.04
CA PRO A 80 -2.99 7.43 0.88
C PRO A 80 -2.38 8.77 0.46
N GLY A 81 -1.32 8.75 -0.37
CA GLY A 81 -0.73 9.96 -0.94
C GLY A 81 -1.70 10.77 -1.82
N LEU A 82 -2.71 10.13 -2.43
CA LEU A 82 -3.71 10.81 -3.25
C LEU A 82 -4.60 11.73 -2.43
N ALA A 83 -4.83 11.44 -1.14
CA ALA A 83 -5.62 12.29 -0.25
C ALA A 83 -5.01 13.70 -0.07
N LYS A 84 -3.76 13.91 -0.48
CA LYS A 84 -3.07 15.21 -0.45
C LYS A 84 -3.27 16.05 -1.70
N ILE A 85 -4.01 15.56 -2.70
CA ILE A 85 -4.36 16.36 -3.88
C ILE A 85 -5.48 17.31 -3.48
N ASP A 86 -5.19 18.62 -3.45
CA ASP A 86 -6.15 19.66 -3.01
C ASP A 86 -7.49 19.60 -3.76
N ASN A 87 -7.47 19.25 -5.05
CA ASN A 87 -8.68 19.12 -5.87
C ASN A 87 -9.65 18.05 -5.35
N ILE A 88 -9.17 16.96 -4.72
CA ILE A 88 -10.06 15.94 -4.13
C ILE A 88 -10.83 16.55 -2.96
N LYS A 89 -10.15 17.37 -2.15
CA LYS A 89 -10.77 18.09 -1.04
C LYS A 89 -11.77 19.13 -1.56
N TYR A 90 -11.41 19.94 -2.57
CA TYR A 90 -12.32 20.93 -3.15
C TYR A 90 -13.59 20.31 -3.73
N ILE A 91 -13.47 19.21 -4.48
CA ILE A 91 -14.64 18.47 -5.00
C ILE A 91 -15.55 18.04 -3.83
N ALA A 92 -14.97 17.52 -2.75
CA ALA A 92 -15.73 17.05 -1.60
C ALA A 92 -16.41 18.20 -0.83
N GLU A 93 -15.74 19.35 -0.68
CA GLU A 93 -16.28 20.57 -0.08
C GLU A 93 -17.44 21.13 -0.91
N ASP A 94 -17.28 21.26 -2.24
CA ASP A 94 -18.33 21.76 -3.13
C ASP A 94 -19.56 20.83 -3.15
N MET A 95 -19.36 19.50 -3.03
CA MET A 95 -20.47 18.54 -2.84
C MET A 95 -21.23 18.76 -1.53
N VAL A 96 -20.54 19.15 -0.45
CA VAL A 96 -21.13 19.44 0.85
C VAL A 96 -21.88 20.76 0.84
N ASP A 97 -21.28 21.80 0.24
CA ASP A 97 -21.83 23.15 0.20
C ASP A 97 -23.08 23.27 -0.67
N GLY A 98 -23.17 22.46 -1.73
CA GLY A 98 -24.37 22.35 -2.57
C GLY A 98 -25.62 21.82 -1.84
N LYS A 99 -25.48 21.22 -0.64
CA LYS A 99 -26.58 20.76 0.25
C LYS A 99 -27.60 19.80 -0.37
N GLU A 100 -27.33 19.22 -1.53
CA GLU A 100 -28.15 18.14 -2.08
C GLU A 100 -27.97 16.90 -1.19
N PRO A 101 -29.05 16.25 -0.69
CA PRO A 101 -28.94 15.28 0.39
C PRO A 101 -27.97 14.11 0.15
N GLN A 102 -27.91 13.56 -1.06
CA GLN A 102 -27.04 12.42 -1.35
C GLN A 102 -25.59 12.87 -1.58
N LEU A 103 -25.39 13.97 -2.30
CA LEU A 103 -24.06 14.56 -2.50
C LEU A 103 -23.44 15.04 -1.18
N LEU A 104 -24.24 15.59 -0.27
CA LEU A 104 -23.81 16.00 1.07
C LEU A 104 -23.22 14.82 1.86
N VAL A 105 -23.90 13.67 1.85
CA VAL A 105 -23.45 12.47 2.55
C VAL A 105 -22.17 11.92 1.91
N ALA A 106 -22.15 11.83 0.58
CA ALA A 106 -21.01 11.35 -0.17
C ALA A 106 -19.76 12.25 -0.04
N GLY A 107 -19.93 13.57 -0.08
CA GLY A 107 -18.86 14.56 0.12
C GLY A 107 -18.28 14.50 1.52
N LYS A 108 -19.12 14.42 2.56
CA LYS A 108 -18.66 14.21 3.95
C LYS A 108 -17.85 12.93 4.12
N ARG A 109 -18.28 11.84 3.48
CA ARG A 109 -17.56 10.56 3.49
C ARG A 109 -16.19 10.70 2.83
N LEU A 110 -16.11 11.34 1.66
CA LEU A 110 -14.84 11.56 0.96
C LEU A 110 -13.88 12.42 1.79
N LEU A 111 -14.35 13.48 2.45
CA LEU A 111 -13.54 14.29 3.38
C LEU A 111 -13.02 13.45 4.54
N GLN A 112 -13.90 12.69 5.20
CA GLN A 112 -13.53 11.84 6.33
C GLN A 112 -12.44 10.83 5.95
N ILE A 113 -12.59 10.16 4.80
CA ILE A 113 -11.61 9.18 4.31
C ILE A 113 -10.30 9.88 3.92
N SER A 114 -10.38 11.03 3.25
CA SER A 114 -9.18 11.78 2.84
C SER A 114 -8.37 12.25 4.05
N GLU A 115 -9.03 12.79 5.08
CA GLU A 115 -8.39 13.17 6.35
C GLU A 115 -7.74 11.95 7.04
N ALA A 116 -8.47 10.85 7.12
CA ALA A 116 -7.98 9.61 7.71
C ALA A 116 -6.74 9.05 6.99
N CYS A 117 -6.72 9.10 5.66
CA CYS A 117 -5.62 8.62 4.85
C CYS A 117 -4.41 9.58 4.86
N ALA A 118 -4.66 10.89 4.99
CA ALA A 118 -3.59 11.89 5.10
C ALA A 118 -2.79 11.73 6.40
N ASP A 119 -3.48 11.39 7.50
CA ASP A 119 -2.91 11.13 8.82
C ASP A 119 -2.58 9.63 8.98
N LYS A 120 -1.41 9.23 8.45
CA LYS A 120 -0.87 7.84 8.37
C LYS A 120 -0.79 7.01 9.68
N GLU A 121 -1.32 7.51 10.79
CA GLU A 121 -1.21 6.94 12.13
C GLU A 121 -2.52 6.37 12.68
N LYS A 122 -3.69 6.67 12.10
CA LYS A 122 -4.98 6.28 12.71
C LYS A 122 -5.66 5.16 11.94
N ILE A 123 -5.73 3.97 12.55
CA ILE A 123 -6.68 2.95 12.12
C ILE A 123 -8.09 3.34 12.58
N ILE A 124 -9.00 3.43 11.62
CA ILE A 124 -10.42 3.70 11.79
C ILE A 124 -11.21 2.40 11.60
N TYR A 125 -12.23 2.18 12.42
CA TYR A 125 -13.18 1.08 12.26
C TYR A 125 -14.57 1.61 11.99
N GLY A 126 -15.25 0.91 11.09
CA GLY A 126 -16.60 1.18 10.68
C GLY A 126 -17.44 -0.09 10.77
N LYS A 127 -18.71 0.06 11.12
CA LYS A 127 -19.69 -1.02 11.14
C LYS A 127 -20.30 -1.22 9.75
N ALA A 128 -20.66 -2.46 9.44
CA ALA A 128 -21.56 -2.76 8.34
C ALA A 128 -22.98 -2.32 8.73
N LEU A 129 -23.52 -1.32 8.04
CA LEU A 129 -24.86 -0.78 8.24
C LEU A 129 -25.79 -1.27 7.13
N MET A 130 -25.89 -2.59 6.97
CA MET A 130 -26.50 -3.18 5.78
C MET A 130 -27.95 -2.72 5.60
N PRO A 131 -28.37 -2.47 4.35
CA PRO A 131 -29.73 -2.06 4.05
C PRO A 131 -30.71 -3.21 4.33
N ARG A 132 -31.99 -2.92 4.47
CA ARG A 132 -33.02 -3.98 4.57
C ARG A 132 -33.07 -4.75 3.25
N ILE A 133 -33.04 -6.08 3.27
CA ILE A 133 -33.06 -6.90 2.04
C ILE A 133 -34.30 -6.61 1.19
N GLU A 134 -35.41 -6.28 1.83
CA GLU A 134 -36.68 -5.94 1.20
C GLU A 134 -36.60 -4.65 0.35
N SER A 135 -35.52 -3.86 0.47
CA SER A 135 -35.27 -2.73 -0.44
C SER A 135 -34.76 -3.16 -1.82
N PHE A 136 -34.50 -4.47 -2.04
CA PHE A 136 -34.05 -5.02 -3.31
C PHE A 136 -35.08 -5.98 -3.89
N SER A 137 -35.35 -5.86 -5.18
CA SER A 137 -36.19 -6.83 -5.90
C SER A 137 -35.46 -8.16 -6.10
N ALA A 138 -36.21 -9.24 -6.31
CA ALA A 138 -35.63 -10.55 -6.62
C ALA A 138 -34.75 -10.49 -7.89
N GLU A 139 -35.14 -9.68 -8.88
CA GLU A 139 -34.36 -9.46 -10.10
C GLU A 139 -33.03 -8.75 -9.83
N GLN A 140 -33.00 -7.79 -8.90
CA GLN A 140 -31.76 -7.13 -8.47
C GLN A 140 -30.84 -8.10 -7.71
N LEU A 141 -31.39 -8.96 -6.85
CA LEU A 141 -30.60 -9.96 -6.14
C LEU A 141 -30.00 -11.01 -7.11
N GLU A 142 -30.73 -11.40 -8.15
CA GLU A 142 -30.21 -12.30 -9.19
C GLU A 142 -29.19 -11.61 -10.11
N SER A 143 -29.34 -10.31 -10.40
CA SER A 143 -28.38 -9.59 -11.23
C SER A 143 -27.00 -9.48 -10.55
N PHE A 144 -26.97 -9.37 -9.22
CA PHE A 144 -25.72 -9.38 -8.45
C PHE A 144 -24.88 -10.64 -8.65
N LYS A 145 -25.50 -11.80 -8.93
CA LYS A 145 -24.75 -13.03 -9.23
C LYS A 145 -24.03 -12.95 -10.58
N LYS A 146 -24.56 -12.18 -11.54
CA LYS A 146 -23.96 -11.97 -12.86
C LYS A 146 -22.92 -10.86 -12.85
N THR A 147 -23.13 -9.84 -12.00
CA THR A 147 -22.23 -8.69 -11.84
C THR A 147 -21.89 -8.50 -10.37
N PRO A 148 -20.98 -9.33 -9.80
CA PRO A 148 -20.66 -9.29 -8.38
C PRO A 148 -20.10 -7.95 -7.89
N VAL A 149 -19.43 -7.19 -8.78
CA VAL A 149 -18.93 -5.84 -8.47
C VAL A 149 -20.04 -4.85 -8.14
N GLU A 150 -21.22 -4.99 -8.74
CA GLU A 150 -22.37 -4.13 -8.43
C GLU A 150 -22.90 -4.39 -7.02
N PHE A 151 -22.82 -5.63 -6.53
CA PHE A 151 -23.12 -5.94 -5.14
C PHE A 151 -22.10 -5.29 -4.20
N LEU A 152 -20.80 -5.38 -4.52
CA LEU A 152 -19.75 -4.77 -3.71
C LEU A 152 -19.93 -3.25 -3.60
N LYS A 153 -20.30 -2.57 -4.68
CA LYS A 153 -20.54 -1.13 -4.69
C LYS A 153 -21.84 -0.75 -3.96
N LYS A 154 -22.99 -1.25 -4.44
CA LYS A 154 -24.32 -0.77 -4.00
C LYS A 154 -24.77 -1.31 -2.67
N VAL A 155 -24.27 -2.47 -2.26
CA VAL A 155 -24.67 -3.10 -0.99
C VAL A 155 -23.58 -2.90 0.05
N LEU A 156 -22.33 -3.26 -0.25
CA LEU A 156 -21.27 -3.17 0.74
C LEU A 156 -20.73 -1.74 0.87
N GLU A 157 -20.13 -1.17 -0.17
CA GLU A 157 -19.40 0.11 -0.08
C GLU A 157 -20.28 1.28 0.38
N GLU A 158 -21.49 1.41 -0.15
CA GLU A 158 -22.45 2.46 0.23
C GLU A 158 -22.92 2.35 1.69
N ASN A 159 -22.93 1.13 2.25
CA ASN A 159 -23.53 0.86 3.56
C ASN A 159 -22.52 0.35 4.58
N TRP A 160 -21.22 0.46 4.30
CA TRP A 160 -20.17 0.13 5.24
C TRP A 160 -19.50 1.43 5.67
N GLU A 161 -19.53 1.73 6.96
CA GLU A 161 -18.73 2.82 7.50
C GLU A 161 -17.24 2.57 7.20
N PHE A 162 -16.46 3.63 7.09
CA PHE A 162 -15.05 3.49 6.77
C PHE A 162 -14.31 2.67 7.86
N ASP A 163 -13.89 1.47 7.49
CA ASP A 163 -13.02 0.56 8.26
C ASP A 163 -11.70 0.40 7.50
N SER A 164 -10.56 0.62 8.12
CA SER A 164 -9.27 0.71 7.41
C SER A 164 -8.89 -0.58 6.72
N ASP A 165 -9.15 -1.74 7.34
CA ASP A 165 -8.81 -3.04 6.78
C ASP A 165 -9.91 -3.51 5.82
N ALA A 166 -11.17 -3.41 6.24
CA ALA A 166 -12.30 -3.87 5.42
C ALA A 166 -12.49 -2.99 4.18
N SER A 167 -12.35 -1.67 4.31
CA SER A 167 -12.44 -0.74 3.18
C SER A 167 -11.23 -0.87 2.27
N TYR A 168 -10.05 -1.21 2.79
CA TYR A 168 -8.90 -1.52 1.94
C TYR A 168 -9.18 -2.77 1.09
N LEU A 169 -9.57 -3.88 1.72
CA LEU A 169 -9.88 -5.13 1.02
C LEU A 169 -11.04 -4.95 0.03
N LEU A 170 -12.09 -4.23 0.43
CA LEU A 170 -13.23 -3.92 -0.42
C LEU A 170 -12.85 -3.01 -1.59
N ALA A 171 -12.05 -1.96 -1.36
CA ALA A 171 -11.56 -1.07 -2.41
C ALA A 171 -10.69 -1.85 -3.41
N ALA A 172 -9.76 -2.68 -2.92
CA ALA A 172 -8.91 -3.53 -3.76
C ALA A 172 -9.75 -4.51 -4.59
N ALA A 173 -10.72 -5.20 -3.97
CA ALA A 173 -11.60 -6.12 -4.66
C ALA A 173 -12.45 -5.44 -5.74
N ILE A 174 -13.05 -4.28 -5.44
CA ILE A 174 -13.82 -3.48 -6.41
C ILE A 174 -12.91 -3.04 -7.56
N GLU A 175 -11.75 -2.46 -7.26
CA GLU A 175 -10.85 -1.97 -8.32
C GLU A 175 -10.34 -3.12 -9.20
N ILE A 176 -9.94 -4.28 -8.63
CA ILE A 176 -9.54 -5.46 -9.42
C ILE A 176 -10.66 -5.91 -10.38
N LEU A 177 -11.91 -5.89 -9.94
CA LEU A 177 -13.06 -6.28 -10.76
C LEU A 177 -13.42 -5.22 -11.82
N LEU A 178 -13.12 -3.94 -11.58
CA LEU A 178 -13.36 -2.83 -12.50
C LEU A 178 -12.19 -2.53 -13.45
N LEU A 179 -11.03 -3.17 -13.26
CA LEU A 179 -9.90 -3.03 -14.19
C LEU A 179 -10.29 -3.52 -15.58
N ASP A 180 -10.02 -2.67 -16.58
CA ASP A 180 -10.08 -3.07 -17.98
C ASP A 180 -9.09 -4.23 -18.21
N PRO A 181 -9.41 -5.19 -19.11
CA PRO A 181 -8.57 -6.38 -19.34
C PRO A 181 -7.09 -6.08 -19.58
N GLU A 182 -6.80 -4.98 -20.27
CA GLU A 182 -5.45 -4.53 -20.63
C GLU A 182 -4.65 -4.00 -19.44
N ASP A 183 -5.32 -3.52 -18.38
CA ASP A 183 -4.66 -2.93 -17.21
C ASP A 183 -4.41 -3.97 -16.10
N LYS A 184 -5.04 -5.14 -16.20
CA LYS A 184 -4.93 -6.20 -15.17
C LYS A 184 -3.50 -6.67 -14.94
N CYS A 185 -2.68 -6.78 -15.98
CA CYS A 185 -1.29 -7.21 -15.84
C CYS A 185 -0.41 -6.19 -15.08
N ILE A 186 -0.86 -4.94 -14.95
CA ILE A 186 -0.13 -3.86 -14.28
C ILE A 186 -0.65 -3.68 -12.85
N ALA A 187 -1.95 -3.46 -12.69
CA ALA A 187 -2.53 -3.05 -11.41
C ALA A 187 -2.89 -4.22 -10.48
N GLU A 188 -3.32 -5.37 -11.03
CA GLU A 188 -3.77 -6.51 -10.21
C GLU A 188 -2.66 -7.07 -9.31
N PRO A 189 -1.42 -7.31 -9.79
CA PRO A 189 -0.35 -7.85 -8.94
C PRO A 189 0.03 -6.91 -7.79
N VAL A 190 -0.14 -5.60 -7.99
CA VAL A 190 0.15 -4.59 -6.97
C VAL A 190 -0.95 -4.57 -5.91
N LEU A 191 -2.21 -4.60 -6.33
CA LEU A 191 -3.38 -4.63 -5.43
C LEU A 191 -3.51 -5.94 -4.65
N VAL A 192 -3.03 -7.05 -5.21
CA VAL A 192 -2.98 -8.34 -4.50
C VAL A 192 -1.88 -8.33 -3.44
N ARG A 193 -0.64 -7.97 -3.82
CA ARG A 193 0.54 -8.02 -2.91
C ARG A 193 0.51 -6.98 -1.80
N SER A 194 -0.32 -5.94 -1.93
CA SER A 194 -0.51 -4.99 -0.85
C SER A 194 -1.24 -5.58 0.36
N VAL A 195 -1.88 -6.73 0.20
CA VAL A 195 -2.34 -7.59 1.29
C VAL A 195 -1.21 -8.56 1.62
N LYS A 196 -0.58 -8.37 2.79
CA LYS A 196 0.71 -8.97 3.20
C LYS A 196 0.78 -10.52 3.18
N THR A 197 -0.35 -11.21 3.00
CA THR A 197 -0.51 -12.67 3.15
C THR A 197 -0.84 -13.42 1.87
N VAL A 198 -1.06 -12.71 0.76
CA VAL A 198 -1.56 -13.30 -0.49
C VAL A 198 -0.64 -12.97 -1.65
N THR A 199 -0.34 -13.98 -2.46
CA THR A 199 0.58 -13.88 -3.60
C THR A 199 -0.15 -13.97 -4.93
N THR A 200 -1.37 -14.52 -4.92
CA THR A 200 -2.19 -14.70 -6.10
C THR A 200 -3.57 -14.05 -5.96
N LYS A 201 -4.20 -13.78 -7.09
CA LYS A 201 -5.57 -13.27 -7.16
C LYS A 201 -6.57 -14.17 -6.45
N ASP A 202 -6.46 -15.49 -6.64
CA ASP A 202 -7.40 -16.45 -6.06
C ASP A 202 -7.26 -16.51 -4.53
N GLU A 203 -6.02 -16.44 -4.03
CA GLU A 203 -5.76 -16.30 -2.59
C GLU A 203 -6.35 -15.01 -2.04
N PHE A 204 -6.16 -13.88 -2.74
CA PHE A 204 -6.74 -12.60 -2.36
C PHE A 204 -8.27 -12.66 -2.26
N PHE A 205 -8.95 -13.16 -3.29
CA PHE A 205 -10.42 -13.22 -3.27
C PHE A 205 -10.93 -14.21 -2.24
N LYS A 206 -10.25 -15.35 -2.04
CA LYS A 206 -10.59 -16.29 -0.97
C LYS A 206 -10.46 -15.62 0.41
N TYR A 207 -9.38 -14.89 0.65
CA TYR A 207 -9.17 -14.15 1.89
C TYR A 207 -10.23 -13.06 2.07
N PHE A 208 -10.48 -12.25 1.05
CA PHE A 208 -11.51 -11.21 1.03
C PHE A 208 -12.91 -11.77 1.32
N TYR A 209 -13.30 -12.87 0.67
CA TYR A 209 -14.61 -13.49 0.85
C TYR A 209 -14.80 -13.99 2.28
N ASN A 210 -13.81 -14.70 2.82
CA ASN A 210 -13.88 -15.17 4.20
C ASN A 210 -13.99 -13.99 5.18
N TYR A 211 -13.17 -12.96 4.97
CA TYR A 211 -13.16 -11.76 5.82
C TYR A 211 -14.52 -11.05 5.82
N VAL A 212 -15.09 -10.76 4.65
CA VAL A 212 -16.39 -10.06 4.53
C VAL A 212 -17.53 -10.92 5.07
N PHE A 213 -17.55 -12.22 4.74
CA PHE A 213 -18.58 -13.13 5.23
C PHE A 213 -18.61 -13.17 6.77
N GLU A 214 -17.44 -13.35 7.39
CA GLU A 214 -17.33 -13.36 8.85
C GLU A 214 -17.78 -12.03 9.46
N ARG A 215 -17.39 -10.90 8.87
CA ARG A 215 -17.81 -9.56 9.34
C ARG A 215 -19.33 -9.40 9.29
N LEU A 216 -19.98 -9.83 8.21
CA LEU A 216 -21.45 -9.78 8.11
C LEU A 216 -22.10 -10.65 9.19
N VAL A 217 -21.61 -11.87 9.44
CA VAL A 217 -22.12 -12.74 10.52
C VAL A 217 -21.94 -12.08 11.89
N LYS A 218 -20.75 -11.53 12.16
CA LYS A 218 -20.41 -10.84 13.43
C LYS A 218 -21.24 -9.58 13.67
N SER A 219 -21.62 -8.87 12.61
CA SER A 219 -22.55 -7.73 12.66
C SER A 219 -24.02 -8.15 12.72
N ASN A 220 -24.33 -9.43 12.92
CA ASN A 220 -25.67 -10.00 12.94
C ASN A 220 -26.45 -9.85 11.61
N GLU A 221 -25.73 -9.67 10.50
CA GLU A 221 -26.27 -9.53 9.14
C GLU A 221 -26.33 -10.89 8.42
N ASN A 222 -26.81 -11.92 9.12
CA ASN A 222 -26.78 -13.33 8.66
C ASN A 222 -27.45 -13.55 7.30
N LYS A 223 -28.52 -12.81 7.00
CA LYS A 223 -29.20 -12.92 5.70
C LYS A 223 -28.33 -12.36 4.57
N TRP A 224 -27.63 -11.24 4.80
CA TRP A 224 -26.68 -10.69 3.84
C TRP A 224 -25.44 -11.57 3.70
N ALA A 225 -24.96 -12.19 4.78
CA ALA A 225 -23.88 -13.17 4.72
C ALA A 225 -24.23 -14.35 3.80
N LEU A 226 -25.47 -14.85 3.85
CA LEU A 226 -25.95 -15.91 2.95
C LEU A 226 -26.04 -15.44 1.49
N ILE A 227 -26.55 -14.24 1.22
CA ILE A 227 -26.60 -13.67 -0.14
C ILE A 227 -25.19 -13.46 -0.68
N PHE A 228 -24.29 -12.88 0.11
CA PHE A 228 -22.89 -12.71 -0.23
C PHE A 228 -22.25 -14.07 -0.58
N LYS A 229 -22.45 -15.07 0.26
CA LYS A 229 -22.01 -16.44 -0.02
C LYS A 229 -22.58 -16.92 -1.35
N GLN A 230 -23.87 -16.77 -1.64
CA GLN A 230 -24.44 -17.23 -2.92
C GLN A 230 -23.84 -16.53 -4.15
N ILE A 231 -23.51 -15.24 -4.05
CA ILE A 231 -22.90 -14.47 -5.14
C ILE A 231 -21.47 -14.95 -5.41
N PHE A 232 -20.71 -15.27 -4.36
CA PHE A 232 -19.28 -15.57 -4.45
C PHE A 232 -18.91 -17.07 -4.26
N SER A 233 -19.90 -17.96 -4.08
CA SER A 233 -19.69 -19.43 -3.95
C SER A 233 -19.55 -20.17 -5.28
N ALA A 234 -19.59 -19.46 -6.41
CA ALA A 234 -19.26 -20.08 -7.68
C ALA A 234 -17.74 -20.25 -7.74
N GLU A 235 -17.24 -21.49 -7.62
CA GLU A 235 -15.93 -21.83 -8.15
C GLU A 235 -15.78 -21.22 -9.55
N PRO A 236 -14.64 -20.61 -9.90
CA PRO A 236 -14.47 -20.02 -11.22
C PRO A 236 -14.56 -21.15 -12.24
N LYS A 237 -15.72 -21.28 -12.90
CA LYS A 237 -15.83 -22.10 -14.10
C LYS A 237 -14.92 -21.44 -15.13
N ALA A 238 -13.82 -22.10 -15.44
CA ALA A 238 -12.98 -21.77 -16.56
C ALA A 238 -13.85 -21.58 -17.81
N GLY A 239 -13.77 -20.40 -18.42
CA GLY A 239 -14.33 -20.12 -19.74
C GLY A 239 -15.80 -19.69 -19.75
N SER A 240 -16.04 -18.41 -19.52
CA SER A 240 -17.13 -17.70 -20.21
C SER A 240 -16.80 -16.23 -20.33
N GLY A 241 -16.06 -15.88 -21.40
CA GLY A 241 -16.03 -14.50 -21.88
C GLY A 241 -17.40 -14.08 -22.40
N PRO A 242 -17.70 -12.77 -22.44
CA PRO A 242 -18.97 -12.29 -22.99
C PRO A 242 -19.01 -12.59 -24.48
N THR A 243 -19.95 -13.43 -24.91
CA THR A 243 -20.28 -13.57 -26.33
C THR A 243 -21.22 -12.44 -26.70
N ILE A 244 -20.74 -11.51 -27.53
CA ILE A 244 -21.55 -10.44 -28.11
C ILE A 244 -22.52 -11.10 -29.10
N ALA A 245 -23.82 -10.81 -28.94
CA ALA A 245 -24.85 -11.18 -29.89
C ALA A 245 -24.60 -10.44 -31.23
N GLY A 246 -24.38 -11.22 -32.29
CA GLY A 246 -24.36 -10.76 -33.68
C GLY A 246 -25.10 -11.77 -34.54
N GLU A 247 -26.09 -11.27 -35.26
CA GLU A 247 -27.00 -12.00 -36.17
C GLU A 247 -26.24 -12.75 -37.29
N GLY A 248 -26.84 -13.85 -37.77
CA GLY A 248 -26.53 -14.43 -39.08
C GLY A 248 -26.22 -15.92 -39.07
N ALA A 249 -27.26 -16.74 -39.19
CA ALA A 249 -27.15 -18.17 -39.46
C ALA A 249 -26.56 -18.42 -40.87
N ALA A 250 -25.49 -19.22 -40.95
CA ALA A 250 -25.13 -20.00 -42.13
C ALA A 250 -24.34 -21.25 -41.69
N ALA A 251 -24.79 -22.42 -42.13
CA ALA A 251 -24.24 -23.72 -41.76
C ALA A 251 -22.77 -23.91 -42.23
N PRO A 252 -21.94 -24.69 -41.52
CA PRO A 252 -20.58 -24.96 -41.94
C PRO A 252 -20.53 -26.04 -43.04
N PRO A 253 -19.64 -25.95 -44.04
CA PRO A 253 -19.37 -27.06 -44.93
C PRO A 253 -18.48 -28.10 -44.22
N GLN A 254 -18.81 -29.37 -44.44
CA GLN A 254 -17.98 -30.51 -44.03
C GLN A 254 -16.63 -30.46 -44.75
N VAL A 255 -15.53 -30.63 -44.00
CA VAL A 255 -14.21 -30.92 -44.59
C VAL A 255 -13.57 -32.10 -43.86
N THR A 256 -13.21 -33.07 -44.69
CA THR A 256 -12.70 -34.42 -44.46
C THR A 256 -11.33 -34.42 -43.78
N VAL A 257 -11.16 -35.31 -42.78
CA VAL A 257 -9.86 -35.60 -42.14
C VAL A 257 -9.03 -36.51 -43.05
N VAL A 258 -7.81 -36.11 -43.37
CA VAL A 258 -6.77 -36.99 -43.94
C VAL A 258 -5.54 -36.94 -43.03
N SER A 259 -5.13 -38.11 -42.54
CA SER A 259 -3.98 -38.33 -41.67
C SER A 259 -2.63 -38.15 -42.39
N ALA A 260 -1.62 -37.63 -41.69
CA ALA A 260 -0.22 -37.76 -42.06
C ALA A 260 0.70 -37.91 -40.82
N ALA A 261 1.84 -38.54 -41.05
CA ALA A 261 2.67 -39.32 -40.13
C ALA A 261 3.47 -38.56 -39.05
N SER A 262 3.82 -39.29 -37.99
CA SER A 262 4.69 -38.91 -36.88
C SER A 262 6.17 -38.70 -37.29
N PRO A 263 6.90 -37.76 -36.65
CA PRO A 263 8.35 -37.64 -36.79
C PRO A 263 9.12 -38.45 -35.71
N PRO A 264 10.41 -38.80 -35.94
CA PRO A 264 11.16 -39.73 -35.10
C PRO A 264 11.87 -39.08 -33.90
N SER A 265 12.16 -39.89 -32.87
CA SER A 265 12.79 -39.52 -31.60
C SER A 265 14.31 -39.27 -31.69
N PRO A 266 14.89 -38.42 -30.81
CA PRO A 266 16.34 -38.17 -30.74
C PRO A 266 17.09 -39.20 -29.86
N PRO A 267 18.43 -39.38 -30.03
CA PRO A 267 19.21 -40.42 -29.36
C PRO A 267 19.76 -40.02 -27.99
N SER A 268 20.04 -41.03 -27.16
CA SER A 268 20.48 -40.97 -25.75
C SER A 268 21.96 -40.57 -25.54
N PRO A 269 22.35 -40.04 -24.36
CA PRO A 269 23.73 -39.65 -24.04
C PRO A 269 24.58 -40.80 -23.42
N PRO A 270 25.92 -40.75 -23.51
CA PRO A 270 26.82 -41.77 -22.96
C PRO A 270 27.33 -41.47 -21.53
N SER A 271 27.91 -42.53 -20.96
CA SER A 271 28.12 -42.88 -19.54
C SER A 271 29.19 -42.10 -18.74
N GLN A 272 29.00 -42.04 -17.41
CA GLN A 272 29.94 -41.58 -16.37
C GLN A 272 31.15 -42.53 -16.15
N PRO A 273 32.17 -42.06 -15.41
CA PRO A 273 32.64 -42.90 -14.29
C PRO A 273 33.02 -42.14 -12.97
N SER A 274 32.68 -42.80 -11.85
CA SER A 274 33.41 -42.90 -10.54
C SER A 274 33.27 -41.81 -9.45
N GLN A 275 32.67 -42.21 -8.32
CA GLN A 275 32.78 -41.61 -6.96
C GLN A 275 33.96 -42.20 -6.15
N PRO A 276 34.39 -41.55 -5.05
CA PRO A 276 34.24 -42.16 -3.70
C PRO A 276 33.92 -41.11 -2.57
N PRO A 277 33.89 -41.46 -1.25
CA PRO A 277 32.72 -41.86 -0.43
C PRO A 277 32.33 -40.81 0.67
N PRO A 278 31.32 -41.05 1.55
CA PRO A 278 30.54 -39.99 2.21
C PRO A 278 30.96 -39.67 3.67
N ALA A 279 30.65 -38.44 4.11
CA ALA A 279 30.58 -38.07 5.53
C ALA A 279 29.27 -37.32 5.83
N SER A 280 28.71 -37.67 6.99
CA SER A 280 27.35 -37.46 7.49
C SER A 280 26.98 -36.03 7.93
N GLN A 281 25.65 -35.80 8.05
CA GLN A 281 24.95 -34.76 8.85
C GLN A 281 25.03 -33.32 8.27
N THR A 282 24.00 -32.47 8.19
CA THR A 282 22.76 -32.30 8.97
C THR A 282 21.83 -31.32 8.20
N SER A 283 20.51 -31.48 8.36
CA SER A 283 19.39 -30.55 8.13
C SER A 283 19.68 -29.10 7.66
N ALA A 284 19.06 -28.71 6.54
CA ALA A 284 18.84 -27.31 6.13
C ALA A 284 17.37 -27.10 5.68
N PRO A 285 16.74 -25.95 5.97
CA PRO A 285 15.38 -25.65 5.56
C PRO A 285 15.31 -25.03 4.15
N VAL A 286 14.09 -25.02 3.64
CA VAL A 286 13.62 -24.76 2.28
C VAL A 286 14.01 -23.36 1.77
N SER A 287 14.66 -23.32 0.61
CA SER A 287 14.87 -22.12 -0.22
C SER A 287 13.91 -22.17 -1.41
N GLY A 288 13.26 -21.06 -1.73
CA GLY A 288 12.37 -20.97 -2.87
C GLY A 288 11.84 -19.57 -3.16
N ALA A 289 12.70 -18.69 -3.70
CA ALA A 289 12.31 -17.62 -4.62
C ALA A 289 13.57 -17.08 -5.34
N SER A 290 13.95 -17.74 -6.43
CA SER A 290 14.90 -17.17 -7.40
C SER A 290 14.21 -16.07 -8.19
N LEU A 291 14.58 -14.81 -7.95
CA LEU A 291 14.33 -13.72 -8.89
C LEU A 291 15.57 -13.54 -9.76
N SER A 292 15.57 -14.19 -10.91
CA SER A 292 16.47 -13.87 -12.01
C SER A 292 16.05 -12.51 -12.58
N ARG A 293 16.71 -11.42 -12.19
CA ARG A 293 16.55 -10.10 -12.83
C ARG A 293 17.75 -9.83 -13.74
N VAL A 294 17.46 -9.72 -15.03
CA VAL A 294 18.34 -9.16 -16.05
C VAL A 294 18.56 -7.68 -15.69
N ALA A 295 19.79 -7.33 -15.35
CA ALA A 295 20.21 -5.95 -15.18
C ALA A 295 20.14 -5.20 -16.54
N PRO A 296 19.70 -3.94 -16.58
CA PRO A 296 19.89 -3.11 -17.77
C PRO A 296 21.39 -2.85 -18.03
N PRO A 297 21.81 -2.63 -19.29
CA PRO A 297 23.23 -2.55 -19.63
C PRO A 297 23.87 -1.29 -19.03
N PHE A 298 24.86 -1.51 -18.18
CA PHE A 298 25.75 -0.50 -17.60
C PHE A 298 26.61 0.16 -18.69
N LEU A 299 26.63 1.50 -18.71
CA LEU A 299 27.77 2.27 -19.20
C LEU A 299 28.22 3.20 -18.08
N GLY A 300 29.38 2.88 -17.49
CA GLY A 300 30.05 3.72 -16.50
C GLY A 300 30.73 2.90 -15.41
N HIS A 301 32.06 2.75 -15.50
CA HIS A 301 32.88 2.30 -14.36
C HIS A 301 32.68 3.26 -13.17
N PRO A 302 32.65 2.78 -11.92
CA PRO A 302 32.63 3.68 -10.77
C PRO A 302 33.98 4.41 -10.71
N ALA A 303 33.94 5.72 -10.91
CA ALA A 303 35.06 6.60 -10.58
C ALA A 303 35.37 6.45 -9.07
N GLN A 304 36.66 6.40 -8.73
CA GLN A 304 37.11 6.46 -7.33
C GLN A 304 36.50 7.70 -6.67
N LYS A 305 35.55 7.48 -5.74
CA LYS A 305 34.98 8.55 -4.92
C LYS A 305 36.08 9.09 -4.00
N ASN A 306 36.48 10.34 -4.20
CA ASN A 306 37.20 11.09 -3.17
C ASN A 306 36.26 11.23 -1.97
N LEU A 307 36.65 10.71 -0.80
CA LEU A 307 35.92 10.95 0.44
C LEU A 307 35.85 12.46 0.69
N VAL A 308 34.65 13.03 0.66
CA VAL A 308 34.43 14.39 1.15
C VAL A 308 34.51 14.32 2.68
N VAL A 309 35.53 14.95 3.25
CA VAL A 309 35.71 15.03 4.70
C VAL A 309 34.57 15.86 5.27
N SER A 310 33.82 15.31 6.24
CA SER A 310 32.76 16.05 6.95
C SER A 310 33.34 17.32 7.58
N GLU A 311 32.62 18.42 7.44
CA GLU A 311 32.89 19.62 8.25
C GLU A 311 32.59 19.32 9.73
N PRO A 312 33.37 19.91 10.66
CA PRO A 312 33.20 19.69 12.09
C PRO A 312 31.90 20.32 12.60
N LEU A 313 31.29 19.65 13.57
CA LEU A 313 30.12 20.17 14.26
C LEU A 313 30.54 21.32 15.19
N THR A 314 29.99 22.52 14.98
CA THR A 314 30.28 23.69 15.81
C THR A 314 29.21 23.88 16.90
N PRO A 315 29.51 24.54 18.04
CA PRO A 315 28.52 24.79 19.09
C PRO A 315 27.29 25.57 18.61
N ALA A 316 27.45 26.44 17.60
CA ALA A 316 26.33 27.16 16.99
C ALA A 316 25.38 26.20 16.25
N ILE A 317 25.93 25.24 15.50
CA ILE A 317 25.14 24.22 14.80
C ILE A 317 24.45 23.30 15.83
N GLU A 318 25.13 22.91 16.91
CA GLU A 318 24.53 22.09 17.98
C GLU A 318 23.32 22.76 18.63
N LEU A 319 23.41 24.07 18.86
CA LEU A 319 22.33 24.85 19.44
C LEU A 319 21.11 24.90 18.50
N GLU A 320 21.33 25.11 17.21
CA GLU A 320 20.25 25.10 16.20
C GLU A 320 19.61 23.71 16.07
N ILE A 321 20.41 22.64 16.01
CA ILE A 321 19.90 21.26 16.00
C ILE A 321 19.05 20.99 17.25
N SER A 322 19.48 21.47 18.41
CA SER A 322 18.72 21.34 19.67
C SER A 322 17.40 22.09 19.61
N SER A 323 17.37 23.31 19.04
CA SER A 323 16.14 24.07 18.80
C SER A 323 15.17 23.33 17.87
N ILE A 324 15.69 22.71 16.81
CA ILE A 324 14.87 21.91 15.87
C ILE A 324 14.31 20.67 16.57
N ASN A 325 15.12 19.95 17.35
CA ASN A 325 14.67 18.80 18.13
C ASN A 325 13.59 19.16 19.15
N ALA A 326 13.64 20.36 19.74
CA ALA A 326 12.56 20.85 20.61
C ALA A 326 11.23 21.02 19.85
N LEU A 327 11.26 21.49 18.60
CA LEU A 327 10.06 21.56 17.73
C LEU A 327 9.51 20.16 17.40
N LEU A 328 10.40 19.20 17.14
CA LEU A 328 10.00 17.80 16.92
C LEU A 328 9.37 17.19 18.18
N GLY A 329 9.86 17.54 19.37
CA GLY A 329 9.29 17.10 20.66
C GLY A 329 7.83 17.52 20.87
N VAL A 330 7.41 18.64 20.26
CA VAL A 330 6.01 19.11 20.27
C VAL A 330 5.27 18.78 18.96
N LYS A 331 5.79 17.83 18.16
CA LYS A 331 5.23 17.38 16.87
C LYS A 331 5.05 18.49 15.83
N ASN A 332 5.78 19.60 15.93
CA ASN A 332 5.76 20.67 14.94
C ASN A 332 6.73 20.35 13.78
N TYR A 333 6.32 19.39 12.94
CA TYR A 333 7.16 18.89 11.83
C TYR A 333 7.39 19.92 10.71
N SER A 334 6.43 20.80 10.44
CA SER A 334 6.58 21.84 9.41
C SER A 334 7.60 22.90 9.83
N GLY A 335 7.48 23.42 11.06
CA GLY A 335 8.44 24.38 11.61
C GLY A 335 9.84 23.78 11.76
N ALA A 336 9.95 22.51 12.18
CA ALA A 336 11.21 21.80 12.26
C ALA A 336 11.88 21.65 10.88
N LEU A 337 11.11 21.28 9.85
CA LEU A 337 11.62 21.15 8.48
C LEU A 337 12.15 22.50 7.95
N THR A 338 11.38 23.58 8.06
CA THR A 338 11.80 24.90 7.57
C THR A 338 13.10 25.37 8.22
N LYS A 339 13.24 25.18 9.53
CA LYS A 339 14.51 25.52 10.23
C LYS A 339 15.67 24.63 9.78
N ALA A 340 15.44 23.33 9.63
CA ALA A 340 16.46 22.39 9.20
C ALA A 340 16.93 22.67 7.76
N GLU A 341 16.04 23.07 6.85
CA GLU A 341 16.37 23.47 5.48
C GLU A 341 17.22 24.75 5.46
N ALA A 342 16.89 25.74 6.30
CA ALA A 342 17.70 26.94 6.46
C ALA A 342 19.12 26.62 6.98
N LEU A 343 19.22 25.78 8.02
CA LEU A 343 20.50 25.34 8.57
C LEU A 343 21.35 24.59 7.53
N PHE A 344 20.71 23.77 6.69
CA PHE A 344 21.39 23.01 5.65
C PHE A 344 22.02 23.87 4.57
N ASN A 345 21.37 24.96 4.15
CA ASN A 345 21.87 25.82 3.08
C ASN A 345 23.31 26.31 3.33
N ASP A 346 23.64 26.59 4.59
CA ASP A 346 24.96 27.07 5.00
C ASP A 346 25.90 25.93 5.47
N ASN A 347 25.40 24.69 5.63
CA ASN A 347 26.12 23.59 6.29
C ASN A 347 25.95 22.24 5.55
N LYS A 348 25.91 22.25 4.21
CA LYS A 348 25.61 21.07 3.38
C LYS A 348 26.55 19.88 3.54
N ASN A 349 27.77 20.12 4.03
CA ASN A 349 28.80 19.10 4.23
C ASN A 349 28.87 18.57 5.68
N VAL A 350 28.05 19.11 6.58
CA VAL A 350 27.98 18.64 7.97
C VAL A 350 27.07 17.41 8.04
N ALA A 351 27.64 16.26 8.40
CA ALA A 351 26.91 14.98 8.43
C ALA A 351 25.69 15.02 9.37
N ALA A 352 25.80 15.66 10.54
CA ALA A 352 24.71 15.77 11.51
C ALA A 352 23.50 16.59 10.99
N VAL A 353 23.74 17.61 10.15
CA VAL A 353 22.67 18.42 9.55
C VAL A 353 21.91 17.60 8.50
N ASN A 354 22.65 16.84 7.68
CA ASN A 354 22.06 15.90 6.72
C ASN A 354 21.26 14.79 7.42
N LEU A 355 21.79 14.21 8.51
CA LEU A 355 21.07 13.24 9.32
C LEU A 355 19.74 13.81 9.82
N LEU A 356 19.75 15.02 10.38
CA LEU A 356 18.54 15.68 10.91
C LEU A 356 17.47 15.86 9.82
N LEU A 357 17.84 16.37 8.64
CA LEU A 357 16.91 16.52 7.52
C LEU A 357 16.38 15.18 7.01
N GLY A 358 17.27 14.18 6.92
CA GLY A 358 16.92 12.81 6.56
C GLY A 358 15.85 12.24 7.49
N SER A 359 16.06 12.33 8.81
CA SER A 359 15.11 11.89 9.84
C SER A 359 13.77 12.61 9.76
N ILE A 360 13.76 13.94 9.59
CA ILE A 360 12.52 14.72 9.47
C ILE A 360 11.74 14.29 8.22
N CYS A 361 12.43 14.14 7.08
CA CYS A 361 11.81 13.69 5.84
C CYS A 361 11.25 12.26 5.98
N ALA A 362 11.98 11.34 6.61
CA ALA A 362 11.54 9.97 6.85
C ALA A 362 10.30 9.94 7.77
N ALA A 363 10.26 10.77 8.82
CA ALA A 363 9.10 10.91 9.71
C ALA A 363 7.86 11.43 8.96
N GLN A 364 8.05 12.32 7.98
CA GLN A 364 6.97 12.82 7.12
C GLN A 364 6.60 11.86 5.97
N GLY A 365 7.30 10.71 5.85
CA GLY A 365 7.12 9.76 4.76
C GLY A 365 7.59 10.27 3.39
N LYS A 366 8.48 11.28 3.36
CA LYS A 366 9.15 11.81 2.16
C LYS A 366 10.44 11.02 1.90
N TYR A 367 10.29 9.73 1.59
CA TYR A 367 11.41 8.77 1.62
C TYR A 367 12.51 9.05 0.59
N LEU A 368 12.19 9.52 -0.63
CA LEU A 368 13.22 9.86 -1.61
C LEU A 368 14.17 10.95 -1.09
N ARG A 369 13.61 12.06 -0.61
CA ARG A 369 14.38 13.14 0.03
C ARG A 369 15.11 12.64 1.28
N ALA A 370 14.45 11.80 2.08
CA ALA A 370 15.08 11.21 3.25
C ALA A 370 16.35 10.42 2.88
N PHE A 371 16.28 9.54 1.89
CA PHE A 371 17.44 8.78 1.43
C PHE A 371 18.50 9.66 0.78
N ALA A 372 18.14 10.71 0.06
CA ALA A 372 19.13 11.66 -0.46
C ALA A 372 19.98 12.28 0.67
N TYR A 373 19.33 12.81 1.71
CA TYR A 373 20.03 13.39 2.86
C TYR A 373 20.78 12.33 3.68
N LEU A 374 20.17 11.18 3.98
CA LEU A 374 20.81 10.12 4.77
C LEU A 374 22.00 9.49 4.05
N SER A 375 21.91 9.31 2.74
CA SER A 375 23.00 8.82 1.89
C SER A 375 24.15 9.81 1.87
N ARG A 376 23.85 11.11 1.77
CA ARG A 376 24.87 12.16 1.90
C ARG A 376 25.50 12.14 3.29
N ALA A 377 24.72 12.10 4.36
CA ALA A 377 25.22 11.99 5.74
C ALA A 377 26.20 10.82 5.87
N TYR A 378 25.83 9.65 5.32
CA TYR A 378 26.66 8.45 5.30
C TYR A 378 27.97 8.64 4.53
N ASN A 379 27.94 9.25 3.35
CA ASN A 379 29.16 9.50 2.58
C ASN A 379 30.15 10.46 3.29
N ARG A 380 29.68 11.29 4.24
CA ARG A 380 30.53 12.19 5.04
C ARG A 380 31.02 11.55 6.35
N ALA A 381 30.19 10.68 6.95
CA ALA A 381 30.51 10.00 8.21
C ALA A 381 30.03 8.53 8.19
N PRO A 382 30.71 7.63 7.44
CA PRO A 382 30.23 6.28 7.17
C PRO A 382 30.30 5.32 8.37
N GLN A 383 30.95 5.74 9.46
CA GLN A 383 31.07 4.98 10.72
C GLN A 383 30.18 5.55 11.84
N ASP A 384 29.41 6.61 11.57
CA ASP A 384 28.52 7.18 12.56
C ASP A 384 27.33 6.24 12.81
N ALA A 385 27.23 5.74 14.05
CA ALA A 385 26.20 4.80 14.46
C ALA A 385 24.77 5.35 14.32
N LYS A 386 24.56 6.66 14.52
CA LYS A 386 23.24 7.28 14.39
C LYS A 386 22.79 7.30 12.93
N ILE A 387 23.72 7.58 12.00
CA ILE A 387 23.42 7.58 10.57
C ILE A 387 23.07 6.17 10.10
N LEU A 388 23.87 5.16 10.48
CA LEU A 388 23.61 3.76 10.15
C LEU A 388 22.26 3.29 10.72
N SER A 389 21.96 3.63 11.97
CA SER A 389 20.67 3.33 12.59
C SER A 389 19.50 3.99 11.86
N GLU A 390 19.64 5.25 11.44
CA GLU A 390 18.54 5.97 10.81
C GLU A 390 18.29 5.47 9.37
N LEU A 391 19.34 5.07 8.65
CA LEU A 391 19.21 4.36 7.38
C LEU A 391 18.45 3.04 7.55
N ALA A 392 18.83 2.22 8.52
CA ALA A 392 18.14 0.95 8.80
C ALA A 392 16.65 1.16 9.12
N LYS A 393 16.33 2.13 9.99
CA LYS A 393 14.96 2.56 10.33
C LYS A 393 14.17 3.03 9.10
N THR A 394 14.82 3.79 8.23
CA THR A 394 14.15 4.34 7.04
C THR A 394 13.86 3.26 6.01
N TYR A 395 14.79 2.31 5.78
CA TYR A 395 14.53 1.12 4.95
C TYR A 395 13.45 0.22 5.53
N TRP A 396 13.40 0.07 6.85
CA TRP A 396 12.36 -0.71 7.52
C TRP A 396 10.96 -0.12 7.28
N LYS A 397 10.82 1.20 7.40
CA LYS A 397 9.58 1.92 7.08
C LYS A 397 9.16 1.78 5.61
N CYS A 398 10.08 1.40 4.73
CA CYS A 398 9.84 1.14 3.31
C CYS A 398 9.68 -0.36 3.00
N TYR A 399 9.62 -1.22 4.02
CA TYR A 399 9.56 -2.68 3.89
C TYR A 399 10.68 -3.26 3.00
N CYS A 400 11.91 -2.78 3.19
CA CYS A 400 13.11 -3.22 2.47
C CYS A 400 14.05 -4.05 3.38
N PRO A 401 13.71 -5.31 3.74
CA PRO A 401 14.41 -6.07 4.78
C PRO A 401 15.89 -6.30 4.48
N PHE A 402 16.24 -6.56 3.21
CA PHE A 402 17.64 -6.72 2.81
C PHE A 402 18.48 -5.47 3.10
N GLN A 403 17.95 -4.28 2.80
CA GLN A 403 18.64 -3.01 3.07
C GLN A 403 18.71 -2.75 4.57
N THR A 404 17.63 -3.00 5.31
CA THR A 404 17.62 -2.90 6.78
C THR A 404 18.73 -3.76 7.39
N ASP A 405 18.85 -5.02 6.96
CA ASP A 405 19.89 -5.95 7.44
C ASP A 405 21.29 -5.48 7.07
N LEU A 406 21.47 -4.96 5.86
CA LEU A 406 22.76 -4.44 5.38
C LEU A 406 23.30 -3.32 6.28
N PHE A 407 22.47 -2.35 6.64
CA PHE A 407 22.88 -1.24 7.50
C PHE A 407 22.97 -1.65 8.98
N MET A 408 22.11 -2.56 9.45
CA MET A 408 22.22 -3.12 10.79
C MET A 408 23.49 -3.96 11.00
N ALA A 409 23.92 -4.70 9.98
CA ALA A 409 25.18 -5.44 10.03
C ALA A 409 26.37 -4.48 10.23
N LYS A 410 26.42 -3.40 9.45
CA LYS A 410 27.46 -2.37 9.60
C LYS A 410 27.38 -1.62 10.93
N LEU A 411 26.17 -1.31 11.41
CA LEU A 411 25.97 -0.69 12.72
C LEU A 411 26.53 -1.53 13.87
N LYS A 412 26.36 -2.85 13.82
CA LYS A 412 26.87 -3.78 14.85
C LYS A 412 28.40 -3.78 14.97
N GLU A 413 29.11 -3.29 13.95
CA GLU A 413 30.56 -3.21 13.96
C GLU A 413 31.09 -1.97 14.72
N THR A 414 30.26 -0.94 14.94
CA THR A 414 30.68 0.30 15.59
C THR A 414 30.85 0.14 17.10
N GLU A 415 31.71 0.95 17.71
CA GLU A 415 31.97 0.90 19.15
C GLU A 415 30.78 1.43 19.96
N GLU A 416 30.08 2.43 19.43
CA GLU A 416 28.88 2.99 20.05
C GLU A 416 27.77 1.95 20.18
N TYR A 417 27.57 1.11 19.14
CA TYR A 417 26.59 0.03 19.20
C TYR A 417 27.00 -1.04 20.22
N LYS A 418 28.27 -1.44 20.23
CA LYS A 418 28.78 -2.44 21.20
C LYS A 418 28.65 -1.94 22.65
N ALA A 419 28.86 -0.64 22.88
CA ALA A 419 28.72 -0.02 24.19
C ALA A 419 27.26 0.07 24.64
N ALA A 420 26.32 0.37 23.73
CA ALA A 420 24.92 0.62 24.07
C ALA A 420 23.94 0.07 23.01
N PRO A 421 23.85 -1.27 22.82
CA PRO A 421 23.04 -1.85 21.73
C PRO A 421 21.54 -1.56 21.88
N GLY A 422 21.06 -1.35 23.11
CA GLY A 422 19.67 -1.02 23.40
C GLY A 422 19.19 0.36 22.93
N GLU A 423 20.10 1.24 22.52
CA GLU A 423 19.76 2.57 21.97
C GLU A 423 19.44 2.53 20.47
N TYR A 424 19.79 1.42 19.80
CA TYR A 424 19.82 1.33 18.34
C TYR A 424 18.86 0.27 17.77
N TYR A 425 17.65 0.20 18.30
CA TYR A 425 16.60 -0.64 17.70
C TYR A 425 15.99 0.04 16.48
N VAL A 426 15.66 -0.74 15.45
CA VAL A 426 14.95 -0.28 14.26
C VAL A 426 13.48 -0.01 14.60
N GLY A 427 12.90 -0.88 15.42
CA GLY A 427 11.50 -0.87 15.82
C GLY A 427 10.70 -1.90 15.04
N SER A 428 9.64 -2.39 15.67
CA SER A 428 8.75 -3.40 15.12
C SER A 428 7.32 -2.89 15.05
N GLU A 429 6.49 -3.57 14.28
CA GLU A 429 5.06 -3.28 14.16
C GLU A 429 4.24 -4.41 14.75
N LEU A 430 3.16 -4.08 15.45
CA LEU A 430 2.18 -5.04 15.94
C LEU A 430 0.79 -4.67 15.44
N LEU A 431 0.16 -5.60 14.72
CA LEU A 431 -1.24 -5.54 14.34
C LEU A 431 -1.98 -6.54 15.24
N LEU A 432 -2.79 -6.03 16.15
CA LEU A 432 -3.49 -6.82 17.17
C LEU A 432 -4.98 -6.78 16.85
N LYS A 433 -5.53 -7.91 16.41
CA LYS A 433 -6.90 -8.03 15.93
C LYS A 433 -7.70 -8.96 16.84
N SER A 434 -9.01 -8.83 16.76
CA SER A 434 -9.93 -9.79 17.35
C SER A 434 -11.11 -9.92 16.41
N ASP A 435 -11.68 -11.11 16.42
CA ASP A 435 -12.94 -11.41 15.77
C ASP A 435 -14.14 -10.70 16.41
N ASP A 436 -13.98 -10.23 17.65
CA ASP A 436 -14.90 -9.29 18.29
C ASP A 436 -14.27 -7.88 18.31
N SER A 437 -14.86 -6.94 17.57
CA SER A 437 -14.36 -5.56 17.45
C SER A 437 -14.47 -4.75 18.75
N GLU A 438 -15.26 -5.19 19.73
CA GLU A 438 -15.37 -4.52 21.02
C GLU A 438 -14.31 -5.03 22.03
N THR A 439 -13.48 -6.00 21.62
CA THR A 439 -12.37 -6.52 22.44
C THR A 439 -11.39 -5.41 22.79
N GLU A 440 -11.14 -5.16 24.07
CA GLU A 440 -10.04 -4.33 24.52
C GLU A 440 -8.72 -5.11 24.43
N VAL A 441 -7.67 -4.48 23.94
CA VAL A 441 -6.31 -5.01 23.95
C VAL A 441 -5.50 -4.30 25.01
N LEU A 442 -4.84 -5.08 25.87
CA LEU A 442 -3.83 -4.58 26.77
C LEU A 442 -2.47 -5.11 26.30
N LEU A 443 -1.51 -4.22 26.18
CA LEU A 443 -0.12 -4.57 25.93
C LEU A 443 0.68 -4.34 27.20
N ASN A 444 1.33 -5.39 27.72
CA ASN A 444 2.05 -5.35 28.99
C ASN A 444 1.22 -4.71 30.12
N SER A 445 -0.05 -5.10 30.21
CA SER A 445 -1.06 -4.60 31.17
C SER A 445 -1.51 -3.14 30.99
N HIS A 446 -1.08 -2.45 29.93
CA HIS A 446 -1.54 -1.10 29.60
C HIS A 446 -2.52 -1.14 28.43
N SER A 447 -3.59 -0.35 28.48
CA SER A 447 -4.56 -0.31 27.38
C SER A 447 -3.89 0.19 26.10
N ALA A 448 -3.92 -0.66 25.08
CA ALA A 448 -3.49 -0.34 23.73
C ALA A 448 -4.68 0.16 22.87
N GLY A 449 -5.91 0.03 23.37
CA GLY A 449 -7.14 0.42 22.70
C GLY A 449 -8.05 -0.78 22.44
N ARG A 450 -9.15 -0.54 21.71
CA ARG A 450 -10.04 -1.62 21.24
C ARG A 450 -9.55 -2.17 19.91
N CYS A 451 -9.74 -3.46 19.72
CA CYS A 451 -9.35 -4.15 18.51
C CYS A 451 -10.04 -3.59 17.26
N PRO A 452 -9.36 -3.68 16.11
CA PRO A 452 -7.92 -3.94 16.00
C PRO A 452 -7.02 -2.76 16.44
N VAL A 453 -5.76 -3.02 16.77
CA VAL A 453 -4.78 -2.02 17.18
C VAL A 453 -3.52 -2.18 16.34
N HIS A 454 -3.04 -1.11 15.70
CA HIS A 454 -1.71 -1.11 15.06
C HIS A 454 -0.76 -0.23 15.83
N LEU A 455 0.24 -0.86 16.41
CA LEU A 455 1.31 -0.20 17.14
C LEU A 455 2.56 -0.22 16.26
N LYS A 456 3.12 0.96 15.99
CA LYS A 456 4.34 1.13 15.19
C LYS A 456 5.51 1.53 16.10
N ASN A 457 6.73 1.27 15.63
CA ASN A 457 7.98 1.58 16.34
C ASN A 457 8.04 0.96 17.76
N MET A 458 7.48 -0.24 17.90
CA MET A 458 7.51 -1.01 19.13
C MET A 458 8.95 -1.45 19.44
N ARG A 459 9.33 -1.38 20.71
CA ARG A 459 10.63 -1.90 21.15
C ARG A 459 10.61 -3.43 21.12
N PRO A 460 11.69 -4.08 20.64
CA PRO A 460 11.81 -5.51 20.72
C PRO A 460 11.92 -5.98 22.18
N GLY A 461 11.56 -7.24 22.42
CA GLY A 461 11.63 -7.88 23.72
C GLY A 461 10.36 -8.64 24.10
N LYS A 462 10.34 -9.13 25.34
CA LYS A 462 9.19 -9.89 25.86
C LYS A 462 7.95 -8.99 25.91
N THR A 463 6.91 -9.42 25.22
CA THR A 463 5.65 -8.70 25.08
C THR A 463 4.49 -9.61 25.49
N ILE A 464 3.56 -9.06 26.26
CA ILE A 464 2.34 -9.72 26.68
C ILE A 464 1.16 -9.00 26.04
N ILE A 465 0.39 -9.71 25.23
CA ILE A 465 -0.87 -9.22 24.67
C ILE A 465 -2.01 -9.86 25.46
N ILE A 466 -2.96 -9.05 25.90
CA ILE A 466 -4.17 -9.51 26.56
C ILE A 466 -5.37 -8.99 25.78
N TRP A 467 -6.17 -9.88 25.22
CA TRP A 467 -7.47 -9.55 24.65
C TRP A 467 -8.53 -9.73 25.72
N ARG A 468 -9.28 -8.66 26.02
CA ARG A 468 -10.37 -8.63 27.00
C ARG A 468 -11.69 -8.36 26.30
N LEU A 469 -12.57 -9.36 26.29
CA LEU A 469 -13.91 -9.25 25.75
C LEU A 469 -14.81 -8.44 26.68
N LEU A 470 -15.91 -7.89 26.15
CA LEU A 470 -16.91 -7.14 26.94
C LEU A 470 -17.52 -7.96 28.08
N ASN A 471 -17.65 -9.28 27.89
CA ASN A 471 -18.15 -10.20 28.92
C ASN A 471 -17.12 -10.52 30.02
N GLY A 472 -15.94 -9.92 29.98
CA GLY A 472 -14.86 -10.09 30.97
C GLY A 472 -13.92 -11.26 30.71
N LYS A 473 -14.20 -12.14 29.73
CA LYS A 473 -13.29 -13.22 29.35
C LYS A 473 -12.01 -12.63 28.74
N GLN A 474 -10.86 -13.22 29.09
CA GLN A 474 -9.56 -12.76 28.63
C GLN A 474 -8.76 -13.88 27.98
N LYS A 475 -8.00 -13.52 26.94
CA LYS A 475 -6.96 -14.36 26.35
C LYS A 475 -5.63 -13.65 26.49
N THR A 476 -4.63 -14.36 26.99
CA THR A 476 -3.26 -13.84 27.13
C THR A 476 -2.33 -14.59 26.20
N LEU A 477 -1.50 -13.85 25.47
CA LEU A 477 -0.39 -14.37 24.68
C LEU A 477 0.91 -13.70 25.16
N SER A 478 1.92 -14.49 25.47
CA SER A 478 3.27 -14.00 25.77
C SER A 478 4.18 -14.45 24.64
N PHE A 479 4.91 -13.51 24.05
CA PHE A 479 5.86 -13.80 22.98
C PHE A 479 7.07 -12.88 23.09
N VAL A 480 8.11 -13.16 22.30
CA VAL A 480 9.28 -12.27 22.17
C VAL A 480 9.15 -11.56 20.84
N LEU A 481 8.96 -10.24 20.89
CA LEU A 481 8.95 -9.40 19.71
C LEU A 481 10.40 -9.18 19.26
N GLU A 482 10.77 -9.74 18.12
CA GLU A 482 12.06 -9.46 17.51
C GLU A 482 12.10 -8.03 16.96
N ASP A 483 13.29 -7.53 16.64
CA ASP A 483 13.45 -6.20 16.02
C ASP A 483 13.23 -6.30 14.50
N SER A 484 12.75 -5.23 13.87
CA SER A 484 12.47 -5.20 12.41
C SER A 484 11.53 -6.32 11.93
N VAL A 485 10.46 -6.58 12.69
CA VAL A 485 9.39 -7.52 12.30
C VAL A 485 8.01 -6.88 12.42
N ILE A 486 7.06 -7.44 11.69
CA ILE A 486 5.64 -7.13 11.73
C ILE A 486 4.95 -8.35 12.33
N GLY A 487 4.41 -8.23 13.53
CA GLY A 487 3.58 -9.26 14.14
C GLY A 487 2.09 -8.96 13.92
N ASP A 488 1.38 -9.82 13.19
CA ASP A 488 -0.07 -9.79 13.06
C ASP A 488 -0.66 -10.92 13.92
N PHE A 489 -1.42 -10.55 14.93
CA PHE A 489 -2.03 -11.47 15.88
C PHE A 489 -3.54 -11.24 15.88
N ARG A 490 -4.32 -12.29 15.62
CA ARG A 490 -5.78 -12.23 15.68
C ARG A 490 -6.31 -13.23 16.69
N TYR A 491 -7.04 -12.73 17.67
CA TYR A 491 -7.77 -13.57 18.62
C TYR A 491 -9.14 -13.98 18.06
N HIS A 492 -9.46 -15.27 18.18
CA HIS A 492 -10.73 -15.90 17.80
C HIS A 492 -11.48 -16.35 19.07
N PRO A 493 -12.42 -15.54 19.61
CA PRO A 493 -13.13 -15.84 20.85
C PRO A 493 -13.90 -17.16 20.86
N ASP A 494 -14.48 -17.53 19.71
CA ASP A 494 -15.34 -18.70 19.54
C ASP A 494 -14.57 -20.01 19.69
N THR A 495 -13.33 -20.03 19.19
CA THR A 495 -12.44 -21.20 19.26
C THR A 495 -11.38 -21.08 20.37
N ASP A 496 -11.36 -19.94 21.06
CA ASP A 496 -10.33 -19.56 22.04
C ASP A 496 -8.89 -19.68 21.49
N THR A 497 -8.69 -19.43 20.20
CA THR A 497 -7.38 -19.54 19.54
C THR A 497 -6.84 -18.19 19.10
N VAL A 498 -5.54 -18.11 18.86
CA VAL A 498 -4.89 -16.93 18.27
C VAL A 498 -4.19 -17.38 17.00
N SER A 499 -4.52 -16.77 15.86
CA SER A 499 -3.69 -16.91 14.66
C SER A 499 -2.58 -15.87 14.71
N GLU A 500 -1.36 -16.29 14.38
CA GLU A 500 -0.18 -15.43 14.38
C GLU A 500 0.52 -15.48 13.03
N GLU A 501 1.04 -14.32 12.63
CA GLU A 501 1.92 -14.18 11.49
C GLU A 501 3.02 -13.20 11.86
N ILE A 502 4.28 -13.60 11.64
CA ILE A 502 5.43 -12.74 11.81
C ILE A 502 6.11 -12.63 10.46
N SER A 503 6.14 -11.42 9.92
CA SER A 503 6.72 -11.11 8.62
C SER A 503 7.72 -9.98 8.72
N ARG A 504 8.62 -9.89 7.75
CA ARG A 504 9.51 -8.73 7.53
C ARG A 504 9.20 -8.04 6.21
N ASP A 505 8.27 -8.60 5.45
CA ASP A 505 7.93 -8.19 4.11
C ASP A 505 6.67 -7.32 4.11
N GLY A 506 6.59 -6.43 3.13
CA GLY A 506 5.47 -5.56 2.89
C GLY A 506 5.63 -4.81 1.59
N VAL A 507 4.54 -4.23 1.11
CA VAL A 507 4.55 -3.35 -0.07
C VAL A 507 4.03 -1.99 0.37
N LEU A 508 4.80 -0.95 0.06
CA LEU A 508 4.38 0.43 0.27
C LEU A 508 4.15 1.10 -1.08
N MET A 509 2.90 1.46 -1.35
CA MET A 509 2.53 2.25 -2.52
C MET A 509 2.65 3.74 -2.21
N VAL A 510 3.25 4.48 -3.13
CA VAL A 510 3.38 5.94 -3.06
C VAL A 510 2.86 6.59 -4.33
N PHE A 511 2.42 7.84 -4.20
CA PHE A 511 2.01 8.66 -5.32
C PHE A 511 3.11 9.68 -5.62
N THR A 512 3.51 9.77 -6.89
CA THR A 512 4.54 10.69 -7.40
C THR A 512 3.98 11.51 -8.56
N GLU A 513 4.76 12.45 -9.10
CA GLU A 513 4.40 13.13 -10.36
C GLU A 513 4.22 12.14 -11.52
N ARG A 514 4.90 10.98 -11.45
CA ARG A 514 4.75 9.85 -12.35
C ARG A 514 3.62 8.92 -11.93
N GLY A 515 2.70 9.29 -11.05
CA GLY A 515 1.58 8.44 -10.65
C GLY A 515 1.91 7.40 -9.56
N ALA A 516 1.11 6.33 -9.51
CA ALA A 516 1.22 5.29 -8.49
C ALA A 516 2.41 4.35 -8.78
N CYS A 517 3.26 4.15 -7.79
CA CYS A 517 4.40 3.23 -7.89
C CYS A 517 4.72 2.61 -6.53
N GLU A 518 5.40 1.46 -6.56
CA GLU A 518 5.99 0.88 -5.35
C GLU A 518 7.14 1.79 -4.87
N ILE A 519 7.30 1.94 -3.56
CA ILE A 519 8.36 2.78 -2.99
C ILE A 519 9.75 2.40 -3.52
N THR A 520 9.97 1.10 -3.76
CA THR A 520 11.22 0.52 -4.28
C THR A 520 11.60 1.03 -5.66
N GLU A 521 10.63 1.44 -6.48
CA GLU A 521 10.90 2.07 -7.78
C GLU A 521 11.37 3.52 -7.60
N VAL A 522 10.88 4.20 -6.56
CA VAL A 522 11.23 5.60 -6.29
C VAL A 522 12.62 5.70 -5.67
N ILE A 523 12.96 4.79 -4.78
CA ILE A 523 14.23 4.78 -4.05
C ILE A 523 15.27 3.85 -4.70
N GLY A 524 15.04 3.40 -5.94
CA GLY A 524 15.82 2.35 -6.60
C GLY A 524 17.34 2.60 -6.58
N ASP A 525 17.77 3.84 -6.79
CA ASP A 525 19.19 4.23 -6.78
C ASP A 525 19.86 4.07 -5.40
N TYR A 526 19.06 4.00 -4.34
CA TYR A 526 19.53 3.80 -2.97
C TYR A 526 19.46 2.33 -2.54
N LEU A 527 18.83 1.45 -3.33
CA LEU A 527 18.81 0.00 -3.08
C LEU A 527 20.13 -0.63 -3.53
N VAL A 528 21.12 -0.61 -2.64
CA VAL A 528 22.50 -1.01 -2.90
C VAL A 528 22.83 -2.43 -2.44
N ASN A 529 23.85 -3.06 -3.04
CA ASN A 529 24.34 -4.36 -2.55
C ASN A 529 25.36 -4.20 -1.43
N SER A 530 25.97 -3.02 -1.34
CA SER A 530 26.93 -2.67 -0.29
C SER A 530 26.72 -1.22 0.16
N PRO A 531 26.86 -0.91 1.47
CA PRO A 531 26.75 0.46 1.97
C PRO A 531 27.69 1.45 1.25
N ALA A 532 28.84 0.99 0.73
CA ALA A 532 29.79 1.84 0.00
C ALA A 532 29.26 2.36 -1.35
N GLU A 533 28.26 1.68 -1.92
CA GLU A 533 27.65 2.04 -3.21
C GLU A 533 26.60 3.15 -3.08
N LEU A 534 26.24 3.54 -1.84
CA LEU A 534 25.24 4.57 -1.59
C LEU A 534 25.55 5.86 -2.38
N PRO A 535 24.61 6.37 -3.19
CA PRO A 535 24.87 7.52 -4.06
C PRO A 535 25.12 8.79 -3.24
N ASP A 536 25.91 9.71 -3.78
CA ASP A 536 26.20 10.98 -3.13
C ASP A 536 25.62 12.15 -3.93
N TYR A 537 24.31 12.11 -4.13
CA TYR A 537 23.61 13.12 -4.90
C TYR A 537 23.36 14.38 -4.06
N GLU A 538 23.32 15.54 -4.72
CA GLU A 538 22.79 16.75 -4.09
C GLU A 538 21.29 16.55 -3.84
N PRO A 539 20.80 16.71 -2.60
CA PRO A 539 19.39 16.49 -2.28
C PRO A 539 18.43 17.35 -3.10
N GLU A 540 18.87 18.52 -3.56
CA GLU A 540 18.10 19.42 -4.42
C GLU A 540 17.86 18.86 -5.83
N ALA A 541 18.66 17.88 -6.27
CA ALA A 541 18.43 17.15 -7.52
C ALA A 541 17.33 16.09 -7.40
N CYS A 542 16.86 15.80 -6.18
CA CYS A 542 15.80 14.85 -5.88
C CYS A 542 14.47 15.60 -5.62
N GLN A 543 13.89 16.19 -6.66
CA GLN A 543 12.51 16.75 -6.63
C GLN A 543 11.51 15.75 -7.18
#